data_AF-A0A4Y8R696-F1
#
_entry.id   AF-A0A4Y8R696-F1
#
_cell.length_a   1.000
_cell.length_b   1.000
_cell.length_c   1.000
_cell.angle_alpha   90.00
_cell.angle_beta   90.00
_cell.angle_gamma   90.00
#
_symmetry.space_group_name_H-M   'P 1'
#
loop_
_entity.id
_entity.type
_entity.pdbx_description
1 polymer ?
#
loop_
_entity_poly.entity_id
_entity_poly.type
_entity_poly.pdbx_seq_one_letter_code
_entity_poly.pdbx_strand_id
1 'polypeptide(L)' 'MPRPYPREFREDVVRVARNRGPGVTLAQIAQDFGVHEMTITKWLRAADVE' A
#
# COMPACT_ATOMS: atom_id res chain seq x y z
N MET A 1 -15.84 -3.01 -15.19
CA MET A 1 -14.60 -2.55 -14.50
C MET A 1 -14.63 -3.05 -13.07
N PRO A 2 -13.58 -3.71 -12.55
CA PRO A 2 -13.49 -3.96 -11.11
C PRO A 2 -13.56 -2.61 -10.38
N ARG A 3 -14.28 -2.58 -9.25
CA ARG A 3 -14.37 -1.36 -8.46
C ARG A 3 -12.98 -1.02 -7.91
N PRO A 4 -12.49 0.22 -8.07
CA PRO A 4 -11.22 0.61 -7.50
C PRO A 4 -11.27 0.53 -5.98
N TYR A 5 -10.12 0.28 -5.36
CA TYR A 5 -10.01 0.37 -3.90
C TYR A 5 -10.38 1.79 -3.42
N PRO A 6 -11.16 1.91 -2.33
CA PRO A 6 -11.47 3.20 -1.72
C PRO A 6 -10.21 4.03 -1.47
N ARG A 7 -10.32 5.37 -1.54
CA ARG A 7 -9.18 6.27 -1.29
C ARG A 7 -8.62 6.07 0.12
N GLU A 8 -9.49 6.04 1.12
CA GLU A 8 -9.13 5.83 2.52
C GLU A 8 -8.33 4.53 2.71
N PHE A 9 -8.76 3.43 2.07
CA PHE A 9 -8.03 2.16 2.11
C PHE A 9 -6.61 2.30 1.54
N ARG A 10 -6.45 2.99 0.40
CA ARG A 10 -5.13 3.22 -0.21
C ARG A 10 -4.25 4.08 0.68
N GLU A 11 -4.82 5.10 1.31
CA GLU A 11 -4.12 6.00 2.24
C GLU A 11 -3.66 5.26 3.48
N ASP A 12 -4.49 4.37 4.04
CA ASP A 12 -4.10 3.54 5.18
C ASP A 12 -2.98 2.56 4.83
N VAL A 13 -3.05 1.90 3.68
CA VAL A 13 -1.97 1.02 3.22
C VAL A 13 -0.67 1.81 3.02
N VAL A 14 -0.73 2.99 2.39
CA VAL A 14 0.44 3.86 2.21
C VAL A 14 1.02 4.30 3.56
N ARG A 15 0.16 4.68 4.52
CA ARG A 15 0.58 5.07 5.88
C ARG A 15 1.29 3.94 6.61
N VAL A 16 0.75 2.71 6.55
CA VAL A 16 1.39 1.53 7.15
C VAL A 16 2.70 1.19 6.44
N ALA A 17 2.71 1.22 5.10
CA ALA A 17 3.91 0.94 4.32
C ALA A 17 5.04 1.95 4.54
N ARG A 18 4.73 3.25 4.73
CA ARG A 18 5.72 4.28 5.06
C ARG A 18 6.27 4.15 6.48
N ASN A 19 5.44 3.80 7.45
CA ASN A 19 5.82 3.67 8.87
C ASN A 19 6.18 2.23 9.28
N ARG A 20 6.47 1.36 8.31
CA ARG A 20 6.75 -0.04 8.57
C ARG A 20 8.02 -0.20 9.42
N GLY A 21 7.96 -1.10 10.39
CA GLY A 21 9.09 -1.37 11.28
C GLY A 21 10.30 -1.98 10.55
N PRO A 22 11.49 -1.95 11.18
CA PRO A 22 12.67 -2.60 10.61
C PRO A 22 12.41 -4.09 10.39
N GLY A 23 12.71 -4.59 9.19
CA GLY A 23 12.47 -5.98 8.80
C GLY A 23 11.07 -6.28 8.26
N VAL A 24 10.12 -5.33 8.31
CA VAL A 24 8.80 -5.49 7.67
C VAL A 24 8.92 -5.21 6.17
N THR A 25 8.49 -6.17 5.35
CA THR A 25 8.54 -6.06 3.89
C THR A 25 7.20 -5.58 3.31
N LEU A 26 7.24 -5.00 2.10
CA LEU A 26 6.01 -4.65 1.39
C LEU A 26 5.16 -5.89 1.05
N ALA A 27 5.81 -7.03 0.80
CA ALA A 27 5.14 -8.31 0.59
C ALA A 27 4.32 -8.76 1.81
N GLN A 28 4.85 -8.61 3.03
CA GLN A 28 4.11 -8.93 4.25
C GLN A 28 2.89 -8.02 4.42
N ILE A 29 3.08 -6.71 4.25
CA ILE A 29 1.96 -5.75 4.30
C ILE A 29 0.92 -6.07 3.22
N ALA A 30 1.35 -6.42 2.01
CA ALA A 30 0.46 -6.82 0.93
C ALA A 30 -0.38 -8.04 1.30
N GLN A 31 0.23 -9.04 1.93
CA GLN A 31 -0.45 -10.23 2.45
C GLN A 31 -1.50 -9.86 3.50
N ASP A 32 -1.15 -9.00 4.46
CA ASP A 32 -2.03 -8.60 5.55
C ASP A 32 -3.26 -7.81 5.06
N PHE A 33 -3.07 -6.97 4.03
CA PHE A 33 -4.14 -6.18 3.42
C PHE A 33 -4.88 -6.90 2.28
N GLY A 34 -4.45 -8.11 1.91
CA GLY A 34 -5.06 -8.87 0.81
C GLY A 34 -4.86 -8.24 -0.57
N VAL A 35 -3.75 -7.54 -0.78
CA VAL A 35 -3.40 -6.89 -2.06
C VAL A 35 -2.10 -7.47 -2.63
N HIS A 36 -1.81 -7.13 -3.89
CA HIS A 36 -0.50 -7.44 -4.46
C HIS A 36 0.55 -6.39 -4.06
N GLU A 37 1.77 -6.82 -3.81
CA GLU A 37 2.91 -5.94 -3.47
C GLU A 37 3.13 -4.83 -4.51
N MET A 38 3.03 -5.16 -5.80
CA MET A 38 3.13 -4.17 -6.88
C MET A 38 2.07 -3.05 -6.77
N THR A 39 0.90 -3.34 -6.21
CA THR A 39 -0.14 -2.33 -5.99
C THR A 39 0.30 -1.32 -4.93
N ILE A 40 0.91 -1.80 -3.84
CA ILE A 40 1.46 -0.93 -2.79
C ILE A 40 2.58 -0.05 -3.35
N THR A 41 3.50 -0.63 -4.14
CA THR A 41 4.58 0.14 -4.79
C THR A 41 4.04 1.26 -5.69
N LYS A 42 2.95 1.01 -6.41
CA LYS A 42 2.29 2.04 -7.24
C LYS A 42 1.69 3.16 -6.39
N TRP A 43 1.03 2.83 -5.28
CA TRP A 43 0.45 3.83 -4.38
C TRP A 43 1.50 4.65 -3.65
N LEU A 44 2.61 4.03 -3.24
CA LEU A 44 3.75 4.74 -2.64
C LEU A 44 4.34 5.76 -3.62
N ARG A 45 4.51 5.39 -4.89
CA ARG A 45 4.99 6.33 -5.94
C ARG A 45 3.99 7.45 -6.19
N ALA A 46 2.70 7.14 -6.27
CA ALA A 46 1.67 8.15 -6.49
C ALA A 46 1.60 9.16 -5.33
N ALA A 47 1.80 8.71 -4.09
CA ALA A 47 1.79 9.55 -2.89
C ALA A 47 3.08 10.37 -2.67
N ASP A 48 4.12 10.15 -3.50
CA ASP A 48 5.39 10.90 -3.45
C ASP A 48 5.43 12.05 -4.48
N VAL A 49 4.48 12.04 -5.43
CA VAL A 49 4.37 12.99 -6.55
C VAL A 49 3.35 14.11 -6.27
N GLU A 50 2.80 14.14 -5.05
CA GLU A 50 1.90 15.19 -4.54
C GLU A 50 2.69 16.16 -3.64
#